data_AF-A0A1F3VHK6-F1
#
_entry.id   AF-A0A1F3VHK6-F1
#
_cell.length_a   1.000
_cell.length_b   1.000
_cell.length_c   1.000
_cell.angle_alpha   90.00
_cell.angle_beta   90.00
_cell.angle_gamma   90.00
#
_symmetry.space_group_name_H-M   'P 1'
#
loop_
_entity.id
_entity.type
_entity.pdbx_description
1 polymer ?
#
loop_
_entity_poly.entity_id
_entity_poly.type
_entity_poly.pdbx_seq_one_letter_code
_entity_poly.pdbx_strand_id
1 'polypeptide(L)'
;MKISLLFNTLFICTASLIYLSSCSSTIGLGISDSKYDALSNESLLRYNDDRKKVIYKNTDSSFHNVLLCHDKKFTEGIEGLKNKFPIGKKDPEYWNQLGTCYYLKEDYLKAQFFYNLSLDAAKKQGISYPPAYNNLGIISIKQGHLQEGLELLKTASEMSPSLLTVTFNLSQIYLQFHLYDKAITLLEKLYNRSSSDIDVLASLGTGYLHKGDSKKAIFFFEKINTPYQKRIDISTTFALALYVEKDFKRAKDILSAHDRTPFVEYEEPALQLAKLIDMRLEEIRKKEEEEKRKAREAQQNSSNAANSAKAK
;
A
#
# COMPACT_ATOMS: atom_id res chain seq x y z
N MET A 1 -27.94 14.58 4.53
CA MET A 1 -27.34 14.00 5.76
C MET A 1 -26.71 12.61 5.53
N LYS A 2 -27.42 11.63 4.93
CA LYS A 2 -26.88 10.26 4.74
C LYS A 2 -25.62 10.15 3.87
N ILE A 3 -25.56 10.85 2.72
CA ILE A 3 -24.39 10.79 1.79
C ILE A 3 -23.11 11.35 2.41
N SER A 4 -23.20 12.48 3.13
CA SER A 4 -22.04 13.09 3.80
C SER A 4 -21.49 12.22 4.93
N LEU A 5 -22.36 11.53 5.67
CA LEU A 5 -21.95 10.62 6.73
C LEU A 5 -21.26 9.38 6.14
N LEU A 6 -21.85 8.78 5.09
CA LEU A 6 -21.26 7.65 4.36
C LEU A 6 -19.88 7.99 3.77
N PHE A 7 -19.74 9.17 3.18
CA PHE A 7 -18.47 9.64 2.64
C PHE A 7 -17.41 9.82 3.74
N ASN A 8 -17.77 10.45 4.87
CA ASN A 8 -16.84 10.62 5.98
C ASN A 8 -16.40 9.28 6.57
N THR A 9 -17.33 8.32 6.74
CA THR A 9 -16.99 6.97 7.20
C THR A 9 -16.02 6.29 6.23
N LEU A 10 -16.27 6.37 4.92
CA LEU A 10 -15.40 5.80 3.90
C LEU A 10 -14.00 6.44 3.88
N PHE A 11 -13.94 7.76 4.00
CA PHE A 11 -12.69 8.52 4.04
C PHE A 11 -11.84 8.16 5.27
N ILE A 12 -12.49 7.92 6.42
CA ILE A 12 -11.82 7.44 7.63
C ILE A 12 -11.40 5.98 7.46
N CYS A 13 -12.24 5.11 6.92
CA CYS A 13 -11.92 3.70 6.69
C CYS A 13 -10.69 3.54 5.80
N THR A 14 -10.63 4.23 4.66
CA THR A 14 -9.45 4.17 3.77
C THR A 14 -8.17 4.66 4.44
N ALA A 15 -8.25 5.68 5.32
CA ALA A 15 -7.10 6.10 6.13
C ALA A 15 -6.72 5.06 7.21
N SER A 16 -7.69 4.40 7.83
CA SER A 16 -7.48 3.38 8.88
C SER A 16 -7.01 2.03 8.34
N LEU A 17 -7.37 1.67 7.11
CA LEU A 17 -6.99 0.40 6.47
C LEU A 17 -5.51 0.31 6.12
N ILE A 18 -4.82 1.45 6.11
CA ILE A 18 -3.35 1.53 6.08
C ILE A 18 -2.75 0.76 7.27
N TYR A 19 -3.44 0.68 8.41
CA TYR A 19 -2.98 -0.05 9.61
C TYR A 19 -2.89 -1.56 9.38
N LEU A 20 -3.89 -2.13 8.70
CA LEU A 20 -3.99 -3.57 8.55
C LEU A 20 -2.97 -4.06 7.54
N SER A 21 -2.86 -3.44 6.36
CA SER A 21 -1.93 -3.87 5.30
C SER A 21 -0.45 -3.61 5.60
N SER A 22 -0.12 -2.56 6.36
CA SER A 22 1.28 -2.24 6.72
C SER A 22 1.80 -3.09 7.88
N CYS A 23 0.94 -3.41 8.85
CA CYS A 23 1.27 -4.38 9.88
C CYS A 23 1.29 -5.79 9.27
N SER A 24 0.30 -6.20 8.49
CA SER A 24 0.22 -7.51 7.82
C SER A 24 1.01 -7.54 6.51
N SER A 25 2.32 -7.27 6.54
CA SER A 25 3.23 -7.55 5.40
C SER A 25 3.32 -9.04 5.02
N THR A 26 2.31 -9.83 5.32
CA THR A 26 1.82 -10.96 4.56
C THR A 26 0.90 -10.41 3.47
N ILE A 27 1.40 -10.09 2.29
CA ILE A 27 0.74 -10.31 1.00
C ILE A 27 1.70 -9.77 -0.06
N GLY A 28 2.45 -10.70 -0.64
CA GLY A 28 3.19 -10.48 -1.87
C GLY A 28 2.20 -10.29 -3.01
N LEU A 29 1.66 -9.08 -3.15
CA LEU A 29 1.14 -8.64 -4.44
C LEU A 29 2.33 -8.21 -5.26
N GLY A 30 2.98 -9.24 -5.81
CA GLY A 30 4.23 -9.14 -6.51
C GLY A 30 4.14 -8.05 -7.57
N ILE A 31 4.87 -6.97 -7.33
CA ILE A 31 5.30 -6.09 -8.40
C ILE A 31 6.19 -6.96 -9.29
N SER A 32 5.58 -7.64 -10.27
CA SER A 32 6.21 -8.74 -11.01
C SER A 32 7.49 -8.30 -11.70
N ASP A 33 7.54 -7.03 -12.11
CA ASP A 33 8.68 -6.41 -12.76
C ASP A 33 9.52 -5.58 -11.78
N SER A 34 10.75 -6.02 -11.56
CA SER A 34 11.70 -5.45 -10.58
C SER A 34 11.99 -3.97 -10.75
N LYS A 35 11.81 -3.38 -11.95
CA LYS A 35 12.04 -1.94 -12.15
C LYS A 35 11.05 -1.07 -11.37
N TYR A 36 9.94 -1.65 -10.95
CA TYR A 36 8.88 -0.98 -10.20
C TYR A 36 8.89 -1.35 -8.70
N ASP A 37 9.89 -2.12 -8.23
CA ASP A 37 10.01 -2.54 -6.82
C ASP A 37 11.43 -2.27 -6.29
N ALA A 38 11.71 -1.00 -6.02
CA ALA A 38 13.02 -0.56 -5.55
C ALA A 38 13.32 -1.05 -4.13
N LEU A 39 12.29 -1.37 -3.36
CA LEU A 39 12.42 -1.89 -2.00
C LEU A 39 12.69 -3.41 -1.97
N SER A 40 12.47 -4.11 -3.09
CA SER A 40 12.68 -5.57 -3.18
C SER A 40 14.07 -5.97 -2.67
N ASN A 41 15.14 -5.29 -3.09
CA ASN A 41 16.51 -5.67 -2.76
C ASN A 41 16.83 -5.66 -1.25
N GLU A 42 16.06 -4.90 -0.46
CA GLU A 42 16.28 -4.71 0.98
C GLU A 42 15.23 -5.42 1.84
N SER A 43 14.12 -5.86 1.23
CA SER A 43 13.03 -6.54 1.92
C SER A 43 12.80 -7.90 1.30
N LEU A 44 13.08 -8.94 2.09
CA LEU A 44 12.74 -10.32 1.74
C LEU A 44 11.21 -10.51 1.60
N LEU A 45 10.41 -9.57 2.11
CA LEU A 45 8.94 -9.60 2.03
C LEU A 45 8.39 -9.21 0.65
N ARG A 46 9.23 -8.68 -0.26
CA ARG A 46 8.83 -8.11 -1.56
C ARG A 46 9.48 -8.83 -2.75
N TYR A 47 9.48 -10.16 -2.73
CA TYR A 47 10.00 -10.95 -3.86
C TYR A 47 8.99 -11.05 -5.01
N ASN A 48 9.38 -10.53 -6.17
CA ASN A 48 8.68 -10.78 -7.42
C ASN A 48 9.07 -12.11 -8.07
N ASP A 49 8.26 -12.59 -9.00
CA ASP A 49 8.40 -13.93 -9.60
C ASP A 49 9.76 -14.16 -10.26
N ASP A 50 10.36 -13.13 -10.87
CA ASP A 50 11.65 -13.27 -11.53
C ASP A 50 12.79 -13.41 -10.53
N ARG A 51 12.77 -12.64 -9.44
CA ARG A 51 13.75 -12.78 -8.36
C ARG A 51 13.56 -14.09 -7.59
N LYS A 52 12.31 -14.55 -7.40
CA LYS A 52 12.01 -15.88 -6.87
C LYS A 52 12.64 -16.97 -7.73
N LYS A 53 12.48 -16.92 -9.06
CA LYS A 53 13.09 -17.89 -9.99
C LYS A 53 14.62 -17.94 -9.87
N VAL A 54 15.28 -16.80 -9.73
CA VAL A 54 16.74 -16.73 -9.55
C VAL A 54 17.17 -17.41 -8.25
N ILE A 55 16.48 -17.12 -7.14
CA ILE A 55 16.78 -17.71 -5.83
C ILE A 55 16.44 -19.20 -5.78
N TYR A 56 15.37 -19.62 -6.44
CA TYR A 56 15.03 -21.04 -6.54
C TYR A 56 16.07 -21.85 -7.32
N LYS A 57 16.69 -21.24 -8.34
CA LYS A 57 17.78 -21.87 -9.10
C LYS A 57 19.10 -21.94 -8.33
N ASN A 58 19.28 -21.14 -7.28
CA ASN A 58 20.47 -21.12 -6.45
C ASN A 58 20.14 -21.57 -5.02
N THR A 59 20.13 -22.87 -4.79
CA THR A 59 19.85 -23.47 -3.46
C THR A 59 20.87 -23.07 -2.39
N ASP A 60 22.07 -22.66 -2.80
CA ASP A 60 23.11 -22.18 -1.89
C ASP A 60 22.90 -20.73 -1.45
N SER A 61 22.02 -19.98 -2.13
CA SER A 61 21.63 -18.63 -1.75
C SER A 61 21.28 -18.57 -0.26
N SER A 62 21.77 -17.53 0.42
CA SER A 62 21.42 -17.28 1.83
C SER A 62 19.89 -17.14 1.97
N PHE A 63 19.20 -16.70 0.92
CA PHE A 63 17.77 -16.41 0.94
C PHE A 63 16.86 -17.55 0.48
N HIS A 64 17.39 -18.66 -0.05
CA HIS A 64 16.58 -19.77 -0.56
C HIS A 64 15.57 -20.29 0.49
N ASN A 65 16.05 -20.49 1.70
CA ASN A 65 15.24 -21.02 2.78
C ASN A 65 14.17 -20.03 3.29
N VAL A 66 14.48 -18.73 3.28
CA VAL A 66 13.49 -17.70 3.63
C VAL A 66 12.40 -17.62 2.57
N LEU A 67 12.76 -17.80 1.30
CA LEU A 67 11.77 -17.86 0.21
C LEU A 67 10.80 -19.04 0.37
N LEU A 68 11.28 -20.20 0.84
CA LEU A 68 10.38 -21.31 1.20
C LEU A 68 9.38 -20.92 2.29
N CYS A 69 9.82 -20.18 3.32
CA CYS A 69 8.93 -19.65 4.35
C CYS A 69 7.90 -18.66 3.78
N HIS A 70 8.26 -17.85 2.79
CA HIS A 70 7.32 -16.97 2.07
C HIS A 70 6.23 -17.74 1.33
N ASP A 71 6.62 -18.86 0.71
CA ASP A 71 5.69 -19.75 0.03
C ASP A 71 4.97 -20.70 1.01
N LYS A 72 4.97 -20.36 2.30
CA LYS A 72 4.33 -21.08 3.43
C LYS A 72 4.89 -22.48 3.68
N LYS A 73 6.02 -22.83 3.08
CA LYS A 73 6.78 -24.08 3.31
C LYS A 73 7.70 -23.93 4.51
N PHE A 74 7.12 -23.61 5.67
CA PHE A 74 7.87 -23.25 6.88
C PHE A 74 8.80 -24.36 7.36
N THR A 75 8.37 -25.61 7.28
CA THR A 75 9.19 -26.75 7.72
C THR A 75 10.47 -26.86 6.89
N GLU A 76 10.35 -26.83 5.56
CA GLU A 76 11.50 -26.92 4.65
C GLU A 76 12.45 -25.73 4.83
N GLY A 77 11.91 -24.50 4.90
CA GLY A 77 12.72 -23.29 5.09
C GLY A 77 13.46 -23.28 6.43
N ILE A 78 12.78 -23.61 7.53
CA ILE A 78 13.39 -23.60 8.87
C ILE A 78 14.43 -24.71 9.00
N GLU A 79 14.17 -25.93 8.51
CA GLU A 79 15.15 -27.02 8.55
C GLU A 79 16.36 -26.71 7.66
N GLY A 80 16.15 -26.12 6.49
CA GLY A 80 17.23 -25.65 5.63
C GLY A 80 18.13 -24.61 6.31
N LEU A 81 17.57 -23.69 7.10
CA LEU A 81 18.35 -22.75 7.91
C LEU A 81 19.06 -23.45 9.07
N LYS A 82 18.42 -24.39 9.78
CA LYS A 82 19.07 -25.12 10.86
C LYS A 82 20.31 -25.89 10.39
N ASN A 83 20.26 -26.49 9.20
CA ASN A 83 21.42 -27.18 8.61
C ASN A 83 22.62 -26.24 8.35
N LYS A 84 22.36 -24.94 8.15
CA LYS A 84 23.40 -23.91 7.99
C LYS A 84 23.93 -23.36 9.33
N PHE A 85 23.44 -23.83 10.48
CA PHE A 85 23.87 -23.36 11.81
C PHE A 85 25.39 -23.38 12.05
N PRO A 86 26.15 -24.44 11.69
CA PRO A 86 27.58 -24.50 11.99
C PRO A 86 28.38 -23.32 11.41
N ILE A 87 27.98 -22.87 10.22
CA ILE A 87 28.62 -21.76 9.50
C ILE A 87 27.93 -20.41 9.77
N GLY A 88 26.60 -20.41 9.97
CA GLY A 88 25.80 -19.19 10.08
C GLY A 88 25.71 -18.59 11.48
N LYS A 89 25.96 -19.33 12.56
CA LYS A 89 25.69 -18.85 13.94
C LYS A 89 26.42 -17.58 14.36
N LYS A 90 27.49 -17.19 13.67
CA LYS A 90 28.20 -15.94 13.92
C LYS A 90 27.61 -14.76 13.14
N ASP A 91 26.92 -15.02 12.04
CA ASP A 91 26.38 -14.03 11.12
C ASP A 91 25.02 -13.49 11.62
N PRO A 92 24.85 -12.16 11.77
CA PRO A 92 23.54 -11.57 12.10
C PRO A 92 22.46 -11.89 11.07
N GLU A 93 22.81 -12.02 9.79
CA GLU A 93 21.86 -12.30 8.72
C GLU A 93 21.19 -13.65 8.92
N TYR A 94 21.98 -14.67 9.26
CA TYR A 94 21.47 -16.00 9.58
C TYR A 94 20.34 -16.01 10.61
N TRP A 95 20.54 -15.31 11.73
CA TRP A 95 19.55 -15.22 12.79
C TRP A 95 18.34 -14.38 12.37
N ASN A 96 18.55 -13.31 11.61
CA ASN A 96 17.47 -12.50 11.06
C ASN A 96 16.59 -13.29 10.07
N GLN A 97 17.18 -14.19 9.29
CA GLN A 97 16.44 -15.08 8.39
C GLN A 97 15.57 -16.09 9.14
N LEU A 98 16.07 -16.69 10.22
CA LEU A 98 15.27 -17.53 11.12
C LEU A 98 14.11 -16.72 11.74
N GLY A 99 14.40 -15.53 12.25
CA GLY A 99 13.40 -14.61 12.78
C GLY A 99 12.31 -14.29 11.75
N THR A 100 12.70 -14.07 10.49
CA THR A 100 11.78 -13.80 9.37
C THR A 100 10.86 -15.00 9.11
N CYS A 101 11.41 -16.23 9.07
CA CYS A 101 10.60 -17.44 8.92
C CYS A 101 9.57 -17.61 10.03
N TYR A 102 9.95 -17.37 11.30
CA TYR A 102 9.02 -17.46 12.42
C TYR A 102 8.00 -16.32 12.43
N TYR A 103 8.38 -15.11 12.00
CA TYR A 103 7.46 -13.99 11.81
C TYR A 103 6.37 -14.32 10.77
N LEU A 104 6.76 -14.89 9.62
CA LEU A 104 5.82 -15.32 8.57
C LEU A 104 4.90 -16.46 9.02
N LYS A 105 5.36 -17.26 9.98
CA LYS A 105 4.57 -18.31 10.66
C LYS A 105 3.70 -17.74 11.80
N GLU A 106 3.73 -16.43 12.02
CA GLU A 106 3.03 -15.72 13.11
C GLU A 106 3.48 -16.15 14.53
N ASP A 107 4.62 -16.83 14.65
CA ASP A 107 5.25 -17.17 15.93
C ASP A 107 6.13 -16.00 16.38
N TYR A 108 5.49 -14.91 16.81
CA TYR A 108 6.17 -13.65 17.13
C TYR A 108 7.17 -13.78 18.27
N LEU A 109 6.92 -14.66 19.25
CA LEU A 109 7.86 -14.91 20.34
C LEU A 109 9.17 -15.50 19.84
N LYS A 110 9.10 -16.52 18.97
CA LYS A 110 10.32 -17.06 18.35
C LYS A 110 10.96 -16.05 17.40
N ALA A 111 10.16 -15.30 16.64
CA ALA A 111 10.70 -14.27 15.76
C ALA A 111 11.55 -13.25 16.53
N GLN A 112 11.01 -12.70 17.64
CA GLN A 112 11.74 -11.79 18.52
C GLN A 112 13.01 -12.43 19.10
N PHE A 113 12.93 -13.69 19.54
CA PHE A 113 14.09 -14.43 20.05
C PHE A 113 15.23 -14.48 19.00
N PHE A 114 14.93 -14.84 17.76
CA PHE A 114 15.95 -14.91 16.70
C PHE A 114 16.43 -13.54 16.23
N TYR A 115 15.58 -12.50 16.21
CA TYR A 115 16.05 -11.13 15.96
C TYR A 115 16.99 -10.63 17.06
N ASN A 116 16.74 -10.98 18.33
CA ASN A 116 17.66 -10.64 19.42
C ASN A 116 19.00 -11.38 19.30
N LEU A 117 19.00 -12.64 18.84
CA LEU A 117 20.25 -13.34 18.50
C LEU A 117 21.00 -12.68 17.34
N SER A 118 20.29 -12.14 16.34
CA SER A 118 20.89 -11.36 15.26
C SER A 118 21.62 -10.13 15.80
N LEU A 119 20.98 -9.38 16.72
CA LEU A 119 21.59 -8.22 17.37
C LEU A 119 22.80 -8.60 18.25
N ASP A 120 22.72 -9.71 18.99
CA ASP A 120 23.85 -10.20 19.79
C ASP A 120 25.05 -10.61 18.91
N ALA A 121 24.79 -11.30 17.79
CA ALA A 121 25.80 -11.64 16.81
C ALA A 121 26.46 -10.38 16.22
N ALA A 122 25.67 -9.36 15.88
CA ALA A 122 26.17 -8.10 15.31
C ALA A 122 27.03 -7.35 16.32
N LYS A 123 26.55 -7.28 17.58
CA LYS A 123 27.29 -6.68 18.69
C LYS A 123 28.64 -7.37 18.94
N LYS A 124 28.68 -8.70 18.90
CA LYS A 124 29.93 -9.49 19.05
C LYS A 124 30.94 -9.21 17.95
N GLN A 125 30.49 -8.83 16.76
CA GLN A 125 31.34 -8.43 15.64
C GLN A 125 31.68 -6.93 15.61
N GLY A 126 31.05 -6.12 16.47
CA GLY A 126 31.21 -4.67 16.47
C GLY A 126 30.56 -3.98 15.27
N ILE A 127 29.54 -4.59 14.64
CA ILE A 127 28.81 -4.03 13.51
C ILE A 127 27.37 -3.69 13.89
N SER A 128 26.78 -2.70 13.21
CA SER A 128 25.35 -2.41 13.30
C SER A 128 24.57 -3.33 12.35
N TYR A 129 23.39 -3.78 12.78
CA TYR A 129 22.51 -4.60 11.94
C TYR A 129 21.07 -4.05 11.93
N PRO A 130 20.81 -2.97 11.14
CA PRO A 130 19.50 -2.32 11.06
C PRO A 130 18.30 -3.23 10.75
N PRO A 131 18.42 -4.29 9.91
CA PRO A 131 17.26 -5.13 9.58
C PRO A 131 16.58 -5.79 10.80
N ALA A 132 17.34 -6.18 11.82
CA ALA A 132 16.77 -6.76 13.03
C ALA A 132 15.98 -5.74 13.85
N TYR A 133 16.46 -4.50 13.97
CA TYR A 133 15.71 -3.39 14.59
C TYR A 133 14.42 -3.08 13.83
N ASN A 134 14.49 -3.06 12.49
CA ASN A 134 13.30 -2.91 11.65
C ASN A 134 12.25 -3.99 11.96
N ASN A 135 12.66 -5.26 11.96
CA ASN A 135 11.73 -6.37 12.14
C ASN A 135 11.15 -6.43 13.55
N LEU A 136 11.96 -6.14 14.58
CA LEU A 136 11.46 -5.98 15.95
C LEU A 136 10.45 -4.84 16.03
N GLY A 137 10.73 -3.70 15.39
CA GLY A 137 9.82 -2.55 15.36
C GLY A 137 8.45 -2.89 14.77
N ILE A 138 8.43 -3.62 13.64
CA ILE A 138 7.19 -4.11 13.04
C ILE A 138 6.43 -5.06 13.99
N ILE A 139 7.12 -5.97 14.68
CA ILE A 139 6.47 -6.85 15.67
C ILE A 139 5.89 -6.04 16.84
N SER A 140 6.63 -5.09 17.40
CA SER A 140 6.13 -4.24 18.51
C SER A 140 4.86 -3.50 18.10
N ILE A 141 4.80 -2.94 16.89
CA ILE A 141 3.60 -2.27 16.38
C ILE A 141 2.43 -3.25 16.24
N LYS A 142 2.65 -4.45 15.68
CA LYS A 142 1.63 -5.50 15.59
C LYS A 142 1.05 -5.89 16.94
N GLN A 143 1.87 -5.87 17.99
CA GLN A 143 1.47 -6.19 19.36
C GLN A 143 0.81 -5.02 20.08
N GLY A 144 0.66 -3.86 19.43
CA GLY A 144 0.07 -2.64 19.99
C GLY A 144 1.07 -1.75 20.72
N HIS A 145 2.35 -2.10 20.78
CA HIS A 145 3.42 -1.31 21.40
C HIS A 145 3.97 -0.26 20.42
N LEU A 146 3.14 0.73 20.08
CA LEU A 146 3.44 1.72 19.05
C LEU A 146 4.71 2.53 19.34
N GLN A 147 4.86 3.08 20.55
CA GLN A 147 6.02 3.92 20.87
C GLN A 147 7.32 3.13 20.75
N GLU A 148 7.36 1.92 21.30
CA GLU A 148 8.53 1.04 21.20
C GLU A 148 8.89 0.76 19.74
N GLY A 149 7.91 0.38 18.92
CA GLY A 149 8.17 0.07 17.52
C GLY A 149 8.65 1.26 16.70
N LEU A 150 8.14 2.47 16.99
CA LEU A 150 8.63 3.71 16.40
C LEU A 150 10.09 4.00 16.77
N GLU A 151 10.48 3.81 18.03
CA GLU A 151 11.86 4.01 18.47
C GLU A 151 12.82 2.98 17.83
N LEU A 152 12.39 1.72 17.71
CA LEU A 152 13.14 0.68 17.00
C LEU A 152 13.35 1.02 15.52
N LEU A 153 12.33 1.51 14.84
CA LEU A 153 12.43 1.90 13.43
C LEU A 153 13.27 3.16 13.22
N LYS A 154 13.17 4.15 14.11
CA LYS A 154 14.07 5.32 14.09
C LYS A 154 15.53 4.90 14.28
N THR A 155 15.79 4.03 15.26
CA THR A 155 17.11 3.46 15.50
C THR A 155 17.66 2.78 14.23
N ALA A 156 16.84 1.96 13.56
CA ALA A 156 17.23 1.33 12.30
C ALA A 156 17.54 2.36 11.20
N SER A 157 16.75 3.43 11.11
CA SER A 157 16.92 4.51 10.13
C SER A 157 18.18 5.34 10.38
N GLU A 158 18.55 5.56 11.64
CA GLU A 158 19.75 6.29 12.04
C GLU A 158 21.02 5.47 11.75
N MET A 159 20.96 4.15 11.97
CA MET A 159 22.07 3.24 11.67
C MET A 159 22.34 3.09 10.17
N SER A 160 21.30 3.16 9.34
CA SER A 160 21.45 3.10 7.88
C SER A 160 20.43 4.00 7.18
N PRO A 161 20.78 5.28 6.95
CA PRO A 161 19.92 6.21 6.22
C PRO A 161 19.65 5.79 4.76
N SER A 162 20.47 4.88 4.21
CA SER A 162 20.28 4.31 2.88
C SER A 162 19.27 3.18 2.82
N LEU A 163 18.85 2.62 3.96
CA LEU A 163 17.89 1.52 4.02
C LEU A 163 16.48 2.05 3.72
N LEU A 164 16.09 1.96 2.45
CA LEU A 164 14.81 2.41 1.92
C LEU A 164 13.63 1.71 2.60
N THR A 165 13.76 0.42 2.94
CA THR A 165 12.69 -0.35 3.60
C THR A 165 12.28 0.24 4.95
N VAL A 166 13.24 0.69 5.76
CA VAL A 166 12.93 1.32 7.06
C VAL A 166 12.24 2.67 6.85
N THR A 167 12.73 3.46 5.90
CA THR A 167 12.13 4.74 5.53
C THR A 167 10.68 4.55 5.07
N PHE A 168 10.43 3.51 4.27
CA PHE A 168 9.10 3.15 3.81
C PHE A 168 8.20 2.74 4.99
N ASN A 169 8.66 1.84 5.86
CA ASN A 169 7.89 1.41 7.03
C ASN A 169 7.53 2.59 7.96
N LEU A 170 8.48 3.49 8.25
CA LEU A 170 8.21 4.71 9.00
C LEU A 170 7.16 5.59 8.32
N SER A 171 7.23 5.73 7.00
CA SER A 171 6.23 6.51 6.25
C SER A 171 4.83 5.90 6.32
N GLN A 172 4.70 4.58 6.26
CA GLN A 172 3.41 3.89 6.39
C GLN A 172 2.78 4.12 7.76
N ILE A 173 3.60 4.05 8.82
CA ILE A 173 3.15 4.34 10.19
C ILE A 173 2.71 5.81 10.29
N TYR A 174 3.47 6.74 9.71
CA TYR A 174 3.04 8.15 9.71
C TYR A 174 1.75 8.38 8.93
N LEU A 175 1.52 7.71 7.80
CA LEU A 175 0.24 7.78 7.09
C LEU A 175 -0.90 7.27 7.97
N GLN A 176 -0.68 6.13 8.62
CA GLN A 176 -1.66 5.49 9.49
C GLN A 176 -2.06 6.37 10.68
N PHE A 177 -1.10 7.03 11.33
CA PHE A 177 -1.35 7.95 12.45
C PHE A 177 -1.69 9.38 12.00
N HIS A 178 -2.08 9.55 10.74
CA HIS A 178 -2.52 10.82 10.16
C HIS A 178 -1.45 11.94 10.19
N LEU A 179 -0.17 11.56 10.32
CA LEU A 179 0.99 12.44 10.27
C LEU A 179 1.44 12.63 8.81
N TYR A 180 0.51 13.09 7.96
CA TYR A 180 0.68 13.09 6.51
C TYR A 180 1.90 13.87 6.02
N ASP A 181 2.21 15.03 6.63
CA ASP A 181 3.39 15.81 6.25
C ASP A 181 4.71 15.06 6.47
N LYS A 182 4.81 14.34 7.60
CA LYS A 182 5.99 13.52 7.90
C LYS A 182 6.09 12.33 6.96
N ALA A 183 4.96 11.67 6.69
CA ALA A 183 4.90 10.57 5.74
C ALA A 183 5.33 11.00 4.33
N ILE A 184 4.73 12.07 3.81
CA ILE A 184 5.04 12.64 2.49
C ILE A 184 6.52 12.98 2.39
N THR A 185 7.10 13.61 3.42
CA THR A 185 8.54 13.94 3.43
C THR A 185 9.43 12.70 3.27
N LEU A 186 9.11 11.59 3.94
CA LEU A 186 9.87 10.34 3.79
C LEU A 186 9.63 9.69 2.43
N LEU A 187 8.39 9.69 1.95
CA LEU A 187 8.02 9.12 0.66
C LEU A 187 8.63 9.89 -0.52
N GLU A 188 8.77 11.21 -0.44
CA GLU A 188 9.44 12.00 -1.46
C GLU A 188 10.93 11.68 -1.54
N LYS A 189 11.58 11.37 -0.42
CA LYS A 189 12.96 10.86 -0.42
C LYS A 189 13.05 9.52 -1.16
N LEU A 190 12.10 8.61 -0.92
CA LEU A 190 12.05 7.32 -1.62
C LEU A 190 11.78 7.49 -3.12
N TYR A 191 10.85 8.38 -3.48
CA TYR A 191 10.52 8.71 -4.86
C TYR A 191 11.71 9.28 -5.63
N ASN A 192 12.53 10.12 -4.99
CA ASN A 192 13.75 10.65 -5.60
C ASN A 192 14.82 9.57 -5.84
N ARG A 193 14.77 8.45 -5.12
CA ARG A 193 15.65 7.29 -5.33
C ARG A 193 15.12 6.36 -6.41
N SER A 194 13.80 6.14 -6.44
CA SER A 194 13.11 5.40 -7.49
C SER A 194 11.74 6.02 -7.75
N SER A 195 11.61 6.67 -8.89
CA SER A 195 10.37 7.36 -9.26
C SER A 195 9.27 6.43 -9.81
N SER A 196 9.56 5.13 -9.89
CA SER A 196 8.70 4.11 -10.47
C SER A 196 8.20 3.08 -9.47
N ASP A 197 8.60 3.18 -8.19
CA ASP A 197 8.13 2.22 -7.18
C ASP A 197 6.62 2.35 -6.94
N ILE A 198 5.87 1.27 -7.17
CA ILE A 198 4.40 1.29 -7.14
C ILE A 198 3.88 1.64 -5.76
N ASP A 199 4.45 1.07 -4.72
CA ASP A 199 3.96 1.27 -3.36
C ASP A 199 4.35 2.66 -2.85
N VAL A 200 5.50 3.19 -3.25
CA VAL A 200 5.87 4.59 -2.97
C VAL A 200 4.91 5.55 -3.68
N LEU A 201 4.61 5.33 -4.96
CA LEU A 201 3.66 6.15 -5.72
C LEU A 201 2.26 6.10 -5.12
N ALA A 202 1.77 4.90 -4.78
CA ALA A 202 0.47 4.71 -4.13
C ALA A 202 0.43 5.42 -2.78
N SER A 203 1.47 5.28 -1.97
CA SER A 203 1.58 5.91 -0.65
C SER A 203 1.64 7.44 -0.74
N LEU A 204 2.32 8.00 -1.75
CA LEU A 204 2.27 9.44 -2.03
C LEU A 204 0.87 9.88 -2.43
N GLY A 205 0.20 9.11 -3.31
CA GLY A 205 -1.18 9.35 -3.68
C GLY A 205 -2.11 9.42 -2.46
N THR A 206 -2.04 8.40 -1.61
CA THR A 206 -2.78 8.31 -0.34
C THR A 206 -2.44 9.47 0.60
N GLY A 207 -1.17 9.77 0.82
CA GLY A 207 -0.73 10.86 1.69
C GLY A 207 -1.24 12.21 1.24
N TYR A 208 -1.14 12.52 -0.06
CA TYR A 208 -1.65 13.77 -0.61
C TYR A 208 -3.17 13.87 -0.56
N LEU A 209 -3.89 12.77 -0.82
CA LEU A 209 -5.35 12.72 -0.72
C LEU A 209 -5.81 13.08 0.69
N HIS A 210 -5.23 12.45 1.71
CA HIS A 210 -5.63 12.68 3.10
C HIS A 210 -5.12 14.00 3.67
N LYS A 211 -4.07 14.58 3.09
CA LYS A 211 -3.66 15.98 3.33
C LYS A 211 -4.63 17.00 2.69
N GLY A 212 -5.53 16.57 1.82
CA GLY A 212 -6.52 17.40 1.13
C GLY A 212 -6.09 17.89 -0.25
N ASP A 213 -4.98 17.38 -0.80
CA ASP A 213 -4.50 17.67 -2.15
C ASP A 213 -4.82 16.50 -3.10
N SER A 214 -6.11 16.37 -3.43
CA SER A 214 -6.65 15.35 -4.34
C SER A 214 -6.05 15.42 -5.76
N LYS A 215 -5.69 16.62 -6.23
CA LYS A 215 -5.04 16.79 -7.54
C LYS A 215 -3.65 16.17 -7.57
N LYS A 216 -2.84 16.42 -6.54
CA LYS A 216 -1.52 15.80 -6.42
C LYS A 216 -1.63 14.30 -6.15
N ALA A 217 -2.67 13.85 -5.44
CA ALA A 217 -2.97 12.44 -5.29
C ALA A 217 -3.21 11.75 -6.64
N ILE A 218 -4.09 12.30 -7.47
CA ILE A 218 -4.38 11.81 -8.84
C ILE A 218 -3.10 11.76 -9.67
N PHE A 219 -2.27 12.81 -9.63
CA PHE A 219 -0.99 12.84 -10.35
C PHE A 219 -0.07 11.65 -10.01
N PHE A 220 0.03 11.26 -8.74
CA PHE A 220 0.84 10.11 -8.35
C PHE A 220 0.20 8.78 -8.74
N PHE A 221 -1.13 8.64 -8.62
CA PHE A 221 -1.82 7.43 -9.08
C PHE A 221 -1.74 7.23 -10.59
N GLU A 222 -1.76 8.30 -11.38
CA GLU A 222 -1.61 8.25 -12.85
C GLU A 222 -0.21 7.79 -13.30
N LYS A 223 0.82 7.90 -12.44
CA LYS A 223 2.16 7.37 -12.73
C LYS A 223 2.26 5.85 -12.58
N ILE A 224 1.31 5.23 -11.89
CA ILE A 224 1.26 3.78 -11.72
C ILE A 224 0.77 3.16 -13.03
N ASN A 225 1.46 2.15 -13.57
CA ASN A 225 1.02 1.48 -14.79
C ASN A 225 -0.25 0.65 -14.55
N THR A 226 -1.06 0.51 -15.61
CA THR A 226 -2.42 -0.06 -15.54
C THR A 226 -2.55 -1.39 -14.81
N PRO A 227 -1.67 -2.40 -15.00
CA PRO A 227 -1.78 -3.66 -14.26
C PRO A 227 -1.77 -3.50 -12.74
N TYR A 228 -0.95 -2.57 -12.21
CA TYR A 228 -0.89 -2.33 -10.77
C TYR A 228 -1.92 -1.32 -10.29
N GLN A 229 -2.41 -0.41 -11.15
CA GLN A 229 -3.55 0.46 -10.81
C GLN A 229 -4.81 -0.33 -10.45
N LYS A 230 -4.93 -1.56 -10.96
CA LYS A 230 -6.05 -2.48 -10.66
C LYS A 230 -5.98 -3.12 -9.28
N ARG A 231 -4.87 -3.00 -8.55
CA ARG A 231 -4.84 -3.48 -7.16
C ARG A 231 -5.90 -2.72 -6.36
N ILE A 232 -6.73 -3.45 -5.60
CA ILE A 232 -7.94 -2.88 -4.99
C ILE A 232 -7.62 -1.74 -4.01
N ASP A 233 -6.48 -1.79 -3.31
CA ASP A 233 -6.00 -0.73 -2.42
C ASP A 233 -5.72 0.57 -3.20
N ILE A 234 -5.08 0.44 -4.36
CA ILE A 234 -4.75 1.55 -5.25
C ILE A 234 -5.99 2.06 -5.97
N SER A 235 -6.77 1.19 -6.64
CA SER A 235 -7.94 1.57 -7.42
C SER A 235 -9.01 2.25 -6.55
N THR A 236 -9.22 1.76 -5.32
CA THR A 236 -10.19 2.34 -4.39
C THR A 236 -9.79 3.75 -3.96
N THR A 237 -8.51 3.92 -3.59
CA THR A 237 -8.00 5.22 -3.14
C THR A 237 -7.89 6.21 -4.30
N PHE A 238 -7.54 5.75 -5.48
CA PHE A 238 -7.51 6.57 -6.70
C PHE A 238 -8.94 6.99 -7.11
N ALA A 239 -9.90 6.07 -7.13
CA ALA A 239 -11.30 6.40 -7.37
C ALA A 239 -11.86 7.38 -6.32
N LEU A 240 -11.41 7.28 -5.06
CA LEU A 240 -11.78 8.22 -4.01
C LEU A 240 -11.24 9.63 -4.30
N ALA A 241 -9.98 9.75 -4.75
CA ALA A 241 -9.41 11.03 -5.16
C ALA A 241 -10.17 11.66 -6.35
N LEU A 242 -10.53 10.84 -7.35
CA LEU A 242 -11.35 11.27 -8.48
C LEU A 242 -12.77 11.69 -8.05
N TYR A 243 -13.37 10.97 -7.10
CA TYR A 243 -14.66 11.34 -6.52
C TYR A 243 -14.62 12.70 -5.83
N VAL A 244 -13.55 13.01 -5.09
CA VAL A 244 -13.34 14.32 -4.45
C VAL A 244 -13.26 15.44 -5.49
N GLU A 245 -12.59 15.21 -6.61
CA GLU A 245 -12.55 16.14 -7.75
C GLU A 245 -13.85 16.16 -8.60
N LYS A 246 -14.87 15.40 -8.20
CA LYS A 246 -16.16 15.24 -8.90
C LYS A 246 -16.06 14.59 -10.28
N ASP A 247 -14.95 13.91 -10.57
CA ASP A 247 -14.75 13.12 -11.78
C ASP A 247 -15.36 11.73 -11.62
N PHE A 248 -16.68 11.67 -11.44
CA PHE A 248 -17.40 10.45 -11.09
C PHE A 248 -17.32 9.37 -12.17
N LYS A 249 -17.18 9.79 -13.44
CA LYS A 249 -17.07 8.85 -14.55
C LYS A 249 -15.74 8.11 -14.49
N ARG A 250 -14.61 8.83 -14.38
CA ARG A 250 -13.30 8.19 -14.22
C ARG A 250 -13.19 7.40 -12.92
N ALA A 251 -13.78 7.91 -11.83
CA ALA A 251 -13.84 7.17 -10.57
C ALA A 251 -14.52 5.81 -10.74
N LYS A 252 -15.65 5.75 -11.48
CA LYS A 252 -16.34 4.49 -11.81
C LYS A 252 -15.47 3.57 -12.67
N ASP A 253 -14.84 4.11 -13.70
CA ASP A 253 -14.03 3.33 -14.63
C ASP A 253 -12.85 2.66 -13.90
N ILE A 254 -12.09 3.43 -13.11
CA ILE A 254 -10.97 2.93 -12.30
C ILE A 254 -11.45 1.85 -11.32
N LEU A 255 -12.56 2.10 -10.62
CA LEU A 255 -13.09 1.16 -9.65
C LEU A 255 -13.70 -0.09 -10.30
N SER A 256 -14.19 -0.02 -11.53
CA SER A 256 -14.74 -1.20 -12.23
C SER A 256 -13.66 -2.15 -12.75
N ALA A 257 -12.43 -1.65 -12.91
CA ALA A 257 -11.32 -2.38 -13.51
C ALA A 257 -10.44 -3.13 -12.50
N HIS A 258 -10.76 -3.08 -11.19
CA HIS A 258 -9.92 -3.66 -10.15
C HIS A 258 -9.94 -5.19 -10.14
N ASP A 259 -8.80 -5.79 -9.82
CA ASP A 259 -8.68 -7.23 -9.66
C ASP A 259 -9.04 -7.64 -8.23
N ARG A 260 -9.56 -8.87 -8.04
CA ARG A 260 -9.68 -9.44 -6.69
C ARG A 260 -8.28 -9.65 -6.15
N THR A 261 -7.93 -8.90 -5.11
CA THR A 261 -6.64 -9.03 -4.44
C THR A 261 -6.83 -9.51 -3.00
N PRO A 262 -5.78 -10.00 -2.33
CA PRO A 262 -5.88 -10.44 -0.95
C PRO A 262 -6.18 -9.33 0.08
N PHE A 263 -6.28 -8.07 -0.34
CA PHE A 263 -6.67 -6.95 0.53
C PHE A 263 -8.19 -6.92 0.72
N VAL A 264 -8.71 -7.94 1.40
CA VAL A 264 -10.15 -8.12 1.65
C VAL A 264 -10.74 -6.92 2.38
N GLU A 265 -9.92 -6.21 3.15
CA GLU A 265 -10.34 -5.05 3.93
C GLU A 265 -10.73 -3.85 3.06
N TYR A 266 -10.29 -3.80 1.80
CA TYR A 266 -10.65 -2.76 0.83
C TYR A 266 -11.91 -3.11 0.01
N GLU A 267 -12.43 -4.34 0.08
CA GLU A 267 -13.64 -4.75 -0.67
C GLU A 267 -14.88 -3.96 -0.23
N GLU A 268 -15.09 -3.82 1.08
CA GLU A 268 -16.21 -3.05 1.64
C GLU A 268 -16.12 -1.55 1.29
N PRO A 269 -14.98 -0.86 1.53
CA PRO A 269 -14.78 0.51 1.05
C PRO A 269 -15.02 0.68 -0.46
N ALA A 270 -14.51 -0.23 -1.28
CA ALA A 270 -14.71 -0.20 -2.73
C ALA A 270 -16.21 -0.28 -3.07
N LEU A 271 -16.95 -1.20 -2.46
CA LEU A 271 -18.38 -1.35 -2.69
C LEU A 271 -19.18 -0.12 -2.24
N GLN A 272 -18.82 0.47 -1.09
CA GLN A 272 -19.45 1.69 -0.60
C GLN A 272 -19.18 2.88 -1.53
N LEU A 273 -17.95 3.02 -2.01
CA LEU A 273 -17.56 4.06 -2.95
C LEU A 273 -18.30 3.91 -4.29
N ALA A 274 -18.40 2.68 -4.82
CA ALA A 274 -19.13 2.40 -6.05
C ALA A 274 -20.60 2.85 -5.96
N LYS A 275 -21.28 2.55 -4.84
CA LYS A 275 -22.65 3.01 -4.58
C LYS A 275 -22.75 4.55 -4.56
N LEU A 276 -21.80 5.23 -3.91
CA LEU A 276 -21.75 6.69 -3.87
C LEU A 276 -21.53 7.30 -5.26
N ILE A 277 -20.65 6.71 -6.06
CA ILE A 277 -20.39 7.13 -7.45
C ILE A 277 -21.65 6.98 -8.30
N ASP A 278 -22.31 5.82 -8.25
CA ASP A 278 -23.52 5.55 -9.02
C ASP A 278 -24.66 6.51 -8.66
N MET A 279 -24.83 6.80 -7.36
CA MET A 279 -25.79 7.81 -6.91
C MET A 279 -25.51 9.20 -7.51
N ARG A 280 -24.24 9.63 -7.55
CA ARG A 280 -23.86 10.95 -8.12
C ARG A 280 -24.05 11.01 -9.63
N LEU A 281 -23.69 9.94 -10.34
CA LEU A 281 -23.90 9.85 -11.79
C LEU A 281 -25.39 9.90 -12.13
N GLU A 282 -26.23 9.23 -11.35
CA GLU A 282 -27.68 9.24 -11.54
C GLU A 282 -28.31 10.61 -11.24
N GLU A 283 -27.84 11.32 -10.20
CA GLU A 283 -28.23 12.71 -9.93
C GLU A 283 -27.89 13.64 -11.09
N ILE A 284 -26.71 13.49 -11.70
CA ILE A 284 -26.28 14.27 -12.87
C ILE A 284 -27.17 13.95 -14.08
N ARG A 285 -27.38 12.66 -14.38
CA ARG A 285 -28.24 12.21 -15.49
C ARG A 285 -29.65 12.81 -15.40
N LYS A 286 -30.27 12.77 -14.22
CA LYS A 286 -31.61 13.34 -14.00
C LYS A 286 -31.65 14.84 -14.24
N LYS A 287 -30.63 15.58 -13.80
CA LYS A 287 -30.54 17.03 -14.05
C LYS A 287 -30.40 17.36 -15.53
N GLU A 288 -29.53 16.63 -16.24
CA GLU A 288 -29.37 16.81 -17.68
C GLU A 288 -30.66 16.50 -18.46
N GLU A 289 -31.42 15.49 -18.04
CA GLU A 289 -32.73 15.17 -18.63
C GLU A 289 -33.77 16.25 -18.37
N GLU A 290 -33.80 16.81 -17.16
CA GLU A 290 -34.70 17.90 -16.81
C GLU A 290 -34.37 19.18 -17.59
N GLU A 291 -33.09 19.52 -17.75
CA GLU A 291 -32.63 20.66 -18.55
C GLU A 291 -32.99 20.47 -20.04
N LYS A 292 -32.76 19.28 -20.59
CA LYS A 292 -33.16 18.94 -21.97
C LYS A 292 -34.68 19.05 -22.16
N ARG A 293 -35.47 18.61 -21.18
CA ARG A 293 -36.93 18.76 -21.21
C ARG A 293 -37.36 20.22 -21.22
N LYS A 294 -36.82 21.04 -20.30
CA LYS A 294 -37.09 22.49 -20.22
C LYS A 294 -36.70 23.20 -21.51
N ALA A 295 -35.56 22.85 -22.11
CA ALA A 295 -35.12 23.42 -23.38
C ALA A 295 -36.08 23.08 -24.54
N ARG A 296 -36.56 21.83 -24.62
CA ARG A 296 -37.57 21.42 -25.62
C ARG A 296 -38.88 22.17 -25.45
N GLU A 297 -39.36 22.31 -24.21
CA GLU A 297 -40.59 23.06 -23.90
C GLU A 297 -40.48 24.54 -24.27
N ALA A 298 -39.34 25.18 -23.96
CA ALA A 298 -39.09 26.57 -24.32
C ALA A 298 -39.04 26.77 -25.85
N GLN A 299 -38.42 25.85 -26.58
CA GLN A 299 -38.36 25.89 -28.04
C GLN A 299 -39.74 25.70 -28.68
N GLN A 300 -40.56 24.78 -28.13
CA GLN A 300 -41.92 24.55 -28.59
C GLN A 300 -42.83 25.76 -28.32
N ASN A 301 -42.74 26.38 -27.13
CA ASN A 301 -43.49 27.58 -26.79
C ASN A 301 -43.11 28.78 -27.68
N SER A 302 -41.82 28.94 -28.00
CA SER A 302 -41.33 29.99 -28.89
C SER A 302 -41.82 29.79 -30.33
N SER A 303 -41.84 28.55 -30.82
CA SER A 303 -42.38 28.20 -32.14
C SER A 303 -43.89 28.49 -32.23
N ASN A 304 -44.64 28.12 -31.19
CA ASN A 304 -46.08 28.38 -31.11
C ASN A 304 -46.39 29.89 -31.07
N ALA A 305 -45.60 30.68 -30.32
CA ALA A 305 -45.70 32.14 -30.29
C ALA A 305 -45.40 32.78 -31.66
N ALA A 306 -44.36 32.30 -32.37
CA ALA A 306 -44.02 32.82 -33.70
C ALA A 306 -45.09 32.49 -34.75
N ASN A 307 -45.69 31.29 -34.71
CA ASN A 307 -46.74 30.89 -35.63
C ASN A 307 -48.05 31.65 -35.40
N SER A 308 -48.40 31.91 -34.12
CA SER A 308 -49.57 32.74 -33.79
C SER A 308 -49.41 34.21 -34.15
N ALA A 309 -48.18 34.75 -34.14
CA ALA A 309 -47.90 36.11 -34.60
C ALA A 309 -47.97 36.25 -36.13
N LYS A 310 -47.67 35.21 -36.91
CA LYS A 310 -47.79 35.19 -38.37
C LYS A 310 -49.23 34.99 -38.87
N ALA A 311 -50.12 34.49 -38.02
CA ALA A 311 -51.52 34.20 -38.36
C ALA A 311 -52.47 35.38 -38.05
N LYS A 312 -51.94 36.49 -37.51
CA LYS A 312 -52.63 37.77 -37.31
C LYS A 312 -52.13 38.79 -38.33
#